data_AF-A0A2W6SKZ5-F1
#
_entry.id   AF-A0A2W6SKZ5-F1
#
_cell.length_a   1.000
_cell.length_b   1.000
_cell.length_c   1.000
_cell.angle_alpha   90.00
_cell.angle_beta   90.00
_cell.angle_gamma   90.00
#
_symmetry.space_group_name_H-M   'P 1'
#
loop_
_entity.id
_entity.type
_entity.pdbx_description
1 polymer ?
#
loop_
_entity_poly.entity_id
_entity_poly.type
_entity_poly.pdbx_seq_one_letter_code
_entity_poly.pdbx_strand_id
1 'polypeptide(L)'
;MQSSYQFIAKGNYSLKNVRLETGFEYDNEVVIRTKTDLFCIEIEDGKIKSVKPNNPDLEAIDAKRKLMLPAFKDMHIHLDKTLYGLPWQALSPKRRTVKDMIAYEQEIIPGLLKTSVERAEQLIDLLQNYGTNFARTHFNIDPTSVLKSLENLEKALENKKISFSAELVAFPQHGVYYTESAPLMKEAAKLKNVGFIGGLDPLSIDGSIEKVLDFTVQLALDNKKGIDIHLHEAGESGMKTINYLIDKAIENPELQGKTFVSHAFALAYLNTKEAEEIAEKLAAAKVGIA
;
A
#
# COMPACT_ATOMS: atom_id res chain seq x y z
N MET A 1 -19.91 5.66 10.40
CA MET A 1 -20.80 5.38 9.26
C MET A 1 -21.05 3.88 9.28
N GLN A 2 -22.31 3.42 9.32
CA GLN A 2 -22.58 2.00 9.11
C GLN A 2 -22.25 1.69 7.64
N SER A 3 -21.36 0.73 7.40
CA SER A 3 -20.96 0.36 6.04
C SER A 3 -22.20 -0.06 5.23
N SER A 4 -22.48 0.66 4.15
CA SER A 4 -23.46 0.23 3.15
C SER A 4 -22.89 -0.85 2.23
N TYR A 5 -21.64 -1.26 2.43
CA TYR A 5 -21.02 -2.34 1.67
C TYR A 5 -21.71 -3.66 1.99
N GLN A 6 -22.69 -4.01 1.17
CA GLN A 6 -23.26 -5.34 1.15
C GLN A 6 -22.52 -6.14 0.07
N PHE A 7 -22.01 -7.31 0.45
CA PHE A 7 -21.46 -8.26 -0.52
C PHE A 7 -22.61 -8.81 -1.37
N ILE A 8 -22.97 -8.09 -2.44
CA ILE A 8 -24.01 -8.47 -3.38
C ILE A 8 -23.34 -8.95 -4.67
N ALA A 9 -22.84 -10.19 -4.67
CA ALA A 9 -22.56 -10.90 -5.92
C ALA A 9 -22.37 -12.41 -5.69
N LYS A 10 -23.28 -13.04 -4.92
CA LYS A 10 -23.43 -14.51 -5.03
C LYS A 10 -24.53 -14.80 -6.05
N GLY A 11 -24.30 -15.76 -6.93
CA GLY A 11 -25.23 -16.16 -7.99
C GLY A 11 -24.92 -15.53 -9.36
N ASN A 12 -25.82 -15.77 -10.30
CA ASN A 12 -25.64 -15.46 -11.71
C ASN A 12 -26.50 -14.27 -12.11
N TYR A 13 -25.87 -13.25 -12.69
CA TYR A 13 -26.58 -12.07 -13.15
C TYR A 13 -25.85 -11.43 -14.32
N SER A 14 -26.59 -10.60 -15.08
CA SER A 14 -26.06 -9.89 -16.22
C SER A 14 -26.19 -8.39 -16.01
N LEU A 15 -25.19 -7.66 -16.49
CA LEU A 15 -25.18 -6.20 -16.60
C LEU A 15 -25.31 -5.83 -18.08
N LYS A 16 -26.08 -4.78 -18.41
CA LYS A 16 -26.14 -4.18 -19.75
C LYS A 16 -25.73 -2.71 -19.72
N ASN A 17 -25.42 -2.15 -20.89
CA ASN A 17 -24.94 -0.79 -21.05
C ASN A 17 -23.74 -0.48 -20.14
N VAL A 18 -22.84 -1.45 -19.95
CA VAL A 18 -21.61 -1.25 -19.20
C VAL A 18 -20.60 -0.58 -20.12
N ARG A 19 -20.02 0.55 -19.72
CA ARG A 19 -18.93 1.16 -20.48
C ARG A 19 -17.60 0.54 -20.07
N LEU A 20 -16.82 0.10 -21.04
CA LEU A 20 -15.45 -0.36 -20.86
C LEU A 20 -14.50 0.44 -21.75
N GLU A 21 -13.26 0.61 -21.30
CA GLU A 21 -12.16 1.10 -22.14
C GLU A 21 -11.73 0.00 -23.11
N THR A 22 -11.61 0.34 -24.39
CA THR A 22 -11.25 -0.61 -25.47
C THR A 22 -9.91 -0.29 -26.14
N GLY A 23 -9.28 0.82 -25.75
CA GLY A 23 -7.98 1.24 -26.24
C GLY A 23 -7.82 2.75 -26.22
N PHE A 24 -6.88 3.25 -27.02
CA PHE A 24 -6.57 4.68 -27.14
C PHE A 24 -6.63 5.15 -28.60
N GLU A 25 -6.88 6.44 -28.80
CA GLU A 25 -6.60 7.18 -30.03
C GLU A 25 -5.26 7.88 -29.88
N TYR A 26 -4.49 7.89 -30.97
CA TYR A 26 -3.12 8.41 -31.00
C TYR A 26 -2.99 9.51 -32.05
N ASP A 27 -2.22 10.53 -31.73
CA ASP A 27 -1.59 11.44 -32.69
C ASP A 27 -0.07 11.18 -32.64
N ASN A 28 0.46 10.56 -33.68
CA ASN A 28 1.78 9.92 -33.68
C ASN A 28 1.93 8.93 -32.50
N GLU A 29 2.83 9.18 -31.55
CA GLU A 29 3.05 8.34 -30.36
C GLU A 29 2.30 8.83 -29.12
N VAL A 30 1.58 9.96 -29.22
CA VAL A 30 0.92 10.59 -28.08
C VAL A 30 -0.54 10.12 -28.00
N VAL A 31 -0.93 9.59 -26.85
CA VAL A 31 -2.33 9.28 -26.54
C VAL A 31 -3.11 10.58 -26.42
N ILE A 32 -4.12 10.76 -27.27
CA ILE A 32 -4.98 11.96 -27.27
C ILE A 32 -6.38 11.71 -26.71
N ARG A 33 -6.83 10.45 -26.67
CA ARG A 33 -8.16 10.08 -26.17
C ARG A 33 -8.25 8.60 -25.80
N THR A 34 -9.06 8.26 -24.80
CA THR A 34 -9.46 6.88 -24.52
C THR A 34 -10.68 6.48 -25.35
N LYS A 35 -10.60 5.32 -26.02
CA LYS A 35 -11.72 4.69 -26.72
C LYS A 35 -12.55 3.90 -25.72
N THR A 36 -13.88 4.00 -25.84
CA THR A 36 -14.80 3.24 -24.98
C THR A 36 -15.96 2.72 -25.80
N ASP A 37 -16.42 1.53 -25.47
CA ASP A 37 -17.65 0.95 -26.01
C ASP A 37 -18.58 0.46 -24.90
N LEU A 38 -19.81 0.13 -25.30
CA LEU A 38 -20.78 -0.50 -24.41
C LEU A 38 -20.78 -2.01 -24.58
N PHE A 39 -20.99 -2.71 -23.46
CA PHE A 39 -20.99 -4.17 -23.39
C PHE A 39 -22.10 -4.68 -22.47
N CYS A 40 -22.42 -5.95 -22.66
CA CYS A 40 -23.10 -6.77 -21.67
C CYS A 40 -22.07 -7.64 -20.94
N ILE A 41 -22.17 -7.71 -19.61
CA ILE A 41 -21.25 -8.48 -18.75
C ILE A 41 -22.04 -9.55 -18.03
N GLU A 42 -21.62 -10.80 -18.17
CA GLU A 42 -22.20 -11.92 -17.43
C GLU A 42 -21.31 -12.25 -16.23
N ILE A 43 -21.91 -12.30 -15.05
CA ILE A 43 -21.23 -12.64 -13.80
C ILE A 43 -21.78 -13.97 -13.30
N GLU A 44 -20.88 -14.89 -12.97
CA GLU A 44 -21.17 -16.21 -12.41
C GLU A 44 -20.25 -16.43 -11.21
N ASP A 45 -20.84 -16.69 -10.06
CA ASP A 45 -20.13 -16.94 -8.79
C ASP A 45 -19.02 -15.91 -8.48
N GLY A 46 -19.34 -14.63 -8.66
CA GLY A 46 -18.44 -13.51 -8.39
C GLY A 46 -17.31 -13.32 -9.40
N LYS A 47 -17.33 -14.05 -10.53
CA LYS A 47 -16.35 -13.93 -11.61
C LYS A 47 -17.01 -13.43 -12.88
N ILE A 48 -16.27 -12.67 -13.68
CA ILE A 48 -16.69 -12.31 -15.04
C ILE A 48 -16.64 -13.59 -15.88
N LYS A 49 -17.82 -14.08 -16.28
CA LYS A 49 -17.97 -15.26 -17.15
C LYS A 49 -17.74 -14.90 -18.61
N SER A 50 -18.33 -13.79 -19.05
CA SER A 50 -18.19 -13.33 -20.43
C SER A 50 -18.41 -11.82 -20.57
N VAL A 51 -17.83 -11.26 -21.63
CA VAL A 51 -18.02 -9.89 -22.09
C VAL A 51 -18.55 -9.97 -23.52
N LYS A 52 -19.75 -9.45 -23.76
CA LYS A 52 -20.47 -9.57 -25.05
C LYS A 52 -20.78 -8.18 -25.62
N PRO A 53 -20.99 -8.05 -26.95
CA PRO A 53 -21.52 -6.83 -27.53
C PRO A 53 -22.78 -6.35 -26.79
N ASN A 54 -22.96 -5.02 -26.66
CA ASN A 54 -24.11 -4.48 -25.94
C ASN A 54 -25.43 -4.91 -26.59
N ASN A 55 -26.39 -5.28 -25.74
CA ASN A 55 -27.78 -5.45 -26.11
C ASN A 55 -28.65 -4.64 -25.14
N PRO A 56 -29.09 -3.41 -25.53
CA PRO A 56 -29.92 -2.57 -24.68
C PRO A 56 -31.25 -3.22 -24.26
N ASP A 57 -31.76 -4.16 -25.06
CA ASP A 57 -33.04 -4.84 -24.85
C ASP A 57 -32.92 -6.09 -23.96
N LEU A 58 -31.69 -6.46 -23.56
CA LEU A 58 -31.46 -7.57 -22.64
C LEU A 58 -32.17 -7.34 -21.30
N GLU A 59 -32.84 -8.36 -20.76
CA GLU A 59 -33.35 -8.35 -19.40
C GLU A 59 -32.19 -8.52 -18.41
N ALA A 60 -31.60 -7.41 -17.99
CA ALA A 60 -30.39 -7.34 -17.20
C ALA A 60 -30.34 -6.04 -16.38
N ILE A 61 -29.44 -5.99 -15.39
CA ILE A 61 -29.20 -4.79 -14.58
C ILE A 61 -28.57 -3.72 -15.49
N ASP A 62 -29.23 -2.58 -15.61
CA ASP A 62 -28.71 -1.47 -16.43
C ASP A 62 -27.63 -0.68 -15.68
N ALA A 63 -26.39 -0.73 -16.18
CA ALA A 63 -25.27 0.05 -15.63
C ALA A 63 -25.32 1.54 -16.04
N LYS A 64 -26.33 1.95 -16.83
CA LYS A 64 -26.59 3.33 -17.23
C LYS A 64 -25.39 3.99 -17.90
N ARG A 65 -24.64 3.22 -18.70
CA ARG A 65 -23.47 3.69 -19.47
C ARG A 65 -22.32 4.20 -18.59
N LYS A 66 -22.33 3.88 -17.30
CA LYS A 66 -21.24 4.16 -16.36
C LYS A 66 -20.03 3.28 -16.71
N LEU A 67 -18.84 3.84 -16.47
CA LEU A 67 -17.57 3.13 -16.61
C LEU A 67 -17.47 2.07 -15.52
N MET A 68 -17.19 0.82 -15.92
CA MET A 68 -16.82 -0.24 -15.00
C MET A 68 -15.30 -0.28 -14.89
N LEU A 69 -14.81 -0.20 -13.66
CA LEU A 69 -13.39 -0.27 -13.32
C LEU A 69 -13.13 -1.53 -12.49
N PRO A 70 -11.91 -2.10 -12.53
CA PRO A 70 -11.46 -3.00 -11.48
C PRO A 70 -11.57 -2.32 -10.11
N ALA A 71 -11.73 -3.11 -9.05
CA ALA A 71 -11.63 -2.57 -7.71
C ALA A 71 -10.23 -1.95 -7.49
N PHE A 72 -10.19 -0.83 -6.76
CA PHE A 72 -8.96 -0.13 -6.48
C PHE A 72 -8.14 -0.87 -5.42
N LYS A 73 -6.83 -0.63 -5.47
CA LYS A 73 -5.87 -1.09 -4.48
C LYS A 73 -5.21 0.14 -3.85
N ASP A 74 -5.23 0.21 -2.52
CA ASP A 74 -4.46 1.21 -1.78
C ASP A 74 -3.11 0.62 -1.40
N MET A 75 -2.05 0.99 -2.12
CA MET A 75 -0.74 0.34 -1.97
C MET A 75 0.11 0.91 -0.84
N HIS A 76 -0.40 1.89 -0.08
CA HIS A 76 0.32 2.45 1.06
C HIS A 76 -0.63 3.05 2.10
N ILE A 77 -0.88 2.33 3.20
CA ILE A 77 -1.75 2.81 4.28
C ILE A 77 -1.31 2.30 5.66
N HIS A 78 -1.73 2.99 6.72
CA HIS A 78 -1.55 2.55 8.11
C HIS A 78 -2.92 2.30 8.76
N LEU A 79 -3.42 1.07 8.65
CA LEU A 79 -4.69 0.66 9.26
C LEU A 79 -4.59 0.47 10.78
N ASP A 80 -3.42 0.08 11.29
CA ASP A 80 -3.19 -0.28 12.69
C ASP A 80 -3.32 0.90 13.67
N LYS A 81 -2.96 2.11 13.22
CA LYS A 81 -2.88 3.32 14.05
C LYS A 81 -3.78 4.48 13.60
N THR A 82 -4.63 4.29 12.58
CA THR A 82 -5.52 5.32 12.03
C THR A 82 -6.37 6.04 13.07
N LEU A 83 -6.39 7.38 13.07
CA LEU A 83 -7.25 8.18 13.96
C LEU A 83 -8.72 8.22 13.53
N TYR A 84 -9.09 7.58 12.41
CA TYR A 84 -10.46 7.59 11.92
C TYR A 84 -11.45 7.07 12.98
N GLY A 85 -12.59 7.75 13.12
CA GLY A 85 -13.58 7.47 14.16
C GLY A 85 -13.37 8.19 15.50
N LEU A 86 -12.23 8.85 15.72
CA LEU A 86 -11.98 9.67 16.91
C LEU A 86 -12.38 11.14 16.70
N PRO A 87 -12.52 11.94 17.77
CA PRO A 87 -12.67 13.39 17.65
C PRO A 87 -11.53 13.99 16.83
N TRP A 88 -11.84 15.01 16.04
CA TRP A 88 -10.86 15.72 15.23
C TRP A 88 -9.74 16.30 16.10
N GLN A 89 -8.50 16.23 15.58
CA GLN A 89 -7.31 16.75 16.25
C GLN A 89 -6.59 17.73 15.34
N ALA A 90 -6.21 18.89 15.88
CA ALA A 90 -5.38 19.84 15.17
C ALA A 90 -3.93 19.35 15.06
N LEU A 91 -3.27 19.69 13.95
CA LEU A 91 -1.82 19.56 13.84
C LEU A 91 -1.16 20.42 14.93
N SER A 92 -0.16 19.87 15.63
CA SER A 92 0.59 20.66 16.61
C SER A 92 1.73 21.36 15.90
N PRO A 93 1.91 22.69 16.07
CA PRO A 93 3.03 23.42 15.48
C PRO A 93 4.40 23.00 16.05
N LYS A 94 4.40 22.21 17.13
CA LYS A 94 5.60 21.64 17.76
C LYS A 94 6.11 20.37 17.06
N ARG A 95 5.30 19.70 16.23
CA ARG A 95 5.67 18.46 15.53
C ARG A 95 6.12 18.82 14.11
N ARG A 96 7.43 18.88 13.87
CA ARG A 96 8.01 19.36 12.61
C ARG A 96 8.90 18.33 11.92
N THR A 97 9.35 17.30 12.64
CA THR A 97 10.26 16.27 12.16
C THR A 97 9.66 14.88 12.34
N VAL A 98 10.23 13.89 11.64
CA VAL A 98 9.87 12.47 11.83
C VAL A 98 10.15 12.04 13.27
N LYS A 99 11.22 12.54 13.91
CA LYS A 99 11.51 12.27 15.33
C LYS A 99 10.45 12.85 16.27
N ASP A 100 9.90 14.03 15.98
CA ASP A 100 8.78 14.59 16.76
C ASP A 100 7.52 13.71 16.62
N MET A 101 7.30 13.15 15.44
CA MET A 101 6.19 12.22 15.20
C MET A 101 6.39 10.89 15.94
N ILE A 102 7.61 10.35 15.96
CA ILE A 102 7.96 9.17 16.77
C ILE A 102 7.66 9.42 18.25
N ALA A 103 8.14 10.55 18.81
CA ALA A 103 7.88 10.87 20.21
C ALA A 103 6.38 11.01 20.52
N TYR A 104 5.61 11.59 19.60
CA TYR A 104 4.15 11.68 19.73
C TYR A 104 3.47 10.31 19.63
N GLU A 105 3.90 9.45 18.71
CA GLU A 105 3.37 8.09 18.58
C GLU A 105 3.62 7.27 19.85
N GLN A 106 4.81 7.37 20.45
CA GLN A 106 5.13 6.72 21.72
C GLN A 106 4.14 7.09 22.85
N GLU A 107 3.64 8.33 22.86
CA GLU A 107 2.64 8.80 23.83
C GLU A 107 1.24 8.24 23.54
N ILE A 108 0.79 8.31 22.28
CA ILE A 108 -0.62 8.03 21.95
C ILE A 108 -0.91 6.56 21.66
N ILE A 109 0.05 5.80 21.13
CA ILE A 109 -0.15 4.41 20.68
C ILE A 109 -0.74 3.52 21.78
N PRO A 110 -0.29 3.59 23.06
CA PRO A 110 -0.92 2.81 24.14
C PRO A 110 -2.41 3.09 24.33
N GLY A 111 -2.86 4.34 24.09
CA GLY A 111 -4.26 4.70 24.09
C GLY A 111 -4.98 4.20 22.83
N LEU A 112 -4.36 4.38 21.66
CA LEU A 112 -4.89 3.98 20.36
C LEU A 112 -5.11 2.46 20.24
N LEU A 113 -4.23 1.65 20.83
CA LEU A 113 -4.33 0.18 20.82
C LEU A 113 -5.62 -0.33 21.46
N LYS A 114 -6.25 0.43 22.37
CA LYS A 114 -7.49 0.04 23.03
C LYS A 114 -8.68 -0.05 22.05
N THR A 115 -8.63 0.68 20.95
CA THR A 115 -9.71 0.77 19.96
C THR A 115 -9.23 0.55 18.52
N SER A 116 -8.00 0.04 18.31
CA SER A 116 -7.43 -0.03 16.95
C SER A 116 -8.17 -1.01 16.04
N VAL A 117 -8.73 -2.11 16.56
CA VAL A 117 -9.55 -3.05 15.77
C VAL A 117 -10.74 -2.33 15.13
N GLU A 118 -11.57 -1.68 15.94
CA GLU A 118 -12.77 -0.98 15.48
C GLU A 118 -12.44 0.18 14.52
N ARG A 119 -11.36 0.91 14.79
CA ARG A 119 -10.93 2.01 13.91
C ARG A 119 -10.37 1.53 12.58
N ALA A 120 -9.60 0.43 12.58
CA ALA A 120 -9.13 -0.21 11.36
C ALA A 120 -10.32 -0.66 10.49
N GLU A 121 -11.34 -1.29 11.11
CA GLU A 121 -12.57 -1.69 10.41
C GLU A 121 -13.33 -0.49 9.83
N GLN A 122 -13.44 0.61 10.57
CA GLN A 122 -14.08 1.84 10.07
C GLN A 122 -13.32 2.46 8.89
N LEU A 123 -11.99 2.41 8.90
CA LEU A 123 -11.18 2.88 7.77
C LEU A 123 -11.31 1.93 6.57
N ILE A 124 -11.36 0.61 6.78
CA ILE A 124 -11.65 -0.36 5.72
C ILE A 124 -13.04 -0.08 5.09
N ASP A 125 -14.05 0.19 5.91
CA ASP A 125 -15.39 0.54 5.42
C ASP A 125 -15.36 1.85 4.59
N LEU A 126 -14.55 2.83 4.99
CA LEU A 126 -14.34 4.03 4.20
C LEU A 126 -13.73 3.70 2.83
N LEU A 127 -12.65 2.93 2.79
CA LEU A 127 -11.99 2.49 1.55
C LEU A 127 -12.98 1.79 0.60
N GLN A 128 -13.77 0.87 1.13
CA GLN A 128 -14.75 0.10 0.34
C GLN A 128 -15.88 0.96 -0.23
N ASN A 129 -16.31 2.02 0.48
CA ASN A 129 -17.28 2.98 -0.05
C ASN A 129 -16.75 3.75 -1.26
N TYR A 130 -15.43 3.82 -1.45
CA TYR A 130 -14.78 4.42 -2.61
C TYR A 130 -14.23 3.39 -3.60
N GLY A 131 -14.61 2.12 -3.46
CA GLY A 131 -14.27 1.06 -4.43
C GLY A 131 -12.94 0.36 -4.21
N THR A 132 -12.25 0.61 -3.09
CA THR A 132 -11.02 -0.10 -2.71
C THR A 132 -11.34 -1.38 -1.94
N ASN A 133 -10.84 -2.53 -2.39
CA ASN A 133 -11.03 -3.81 -1.71
C ASN A 133 -9.72 -4.52 -1.32
N PHE A 134 -8.58 -3.87 -1.57
CA PHE A 134 -7.28 -4.39 -1.25
C PHE A 134 -6.39 -3.25 -0.75
N ALA A 135 -5.57 -3.53 0.25
CA ALA A 135 -4.51 -2.62 0.64
C ALA A 135 -3.17 -3.30 0.93
N ARG A 136 -2.06 -2.58 0.72
CA ARG A 136 -0.82 -2.88 1.41
C ARG A 136 -0.73 -1.96 2.62
N THR A 137 -0.87 -2.56 3.80
CA THR A 137 -0.86 -1.82 5.07
C THR A 137 0.43 -2.07 5.82
N HIS A 138 1.00 -0.99 6.34
CA HIS A 138 2.11 -1.02 7.25
C HIS A 138 1.56 -1.12 8.67
N PHE A 139 2.26 -1.83 9.54
CA PHE A 139 1.94 -1.89 10.96
C PHE A 139 3.21 -1.67 11.78
N ASN A 140 3.09 -0.87 12.83
CA ASN A 140 4.22 -0.51 13.68
C ASN A 140 4.78 -1.74 14.41
N ILE A 141 6.09 -1.97 14.25
CA ILE A 141 6.91 -2.87 15.05
C ILE A 141 7.97 -2.05 15.76
N ASP A 142 7.76 -1.81 17.04
CA ASP A 142 8.63 -0.99 17.88
C ASP A 142 8.41 -1.29 19.37
N PRO A 143 9.23 -0.78 20.31
CA PRO A 143 9.07 -1.08 21.74
C PRO A 143 7.74 -0.63 22.38
N THR A 144 7.01 0.29 21.74
CA THR A 144 5.73 0.82 22.25
C THR A 144 4.57 -0.10 21.87
N SER A 145 4.48 -0.47 20.59
CA SER A 145 3.42 -1.35 20.09
C SER A 145 3.73 -2.83 20.32
N VAL A 146 5.02 -3.21 20.33
CA VAL A 146 5.51 -4.58 20.27
C VAL A 146 4.81 -5.31 19.10
N LEU A 147 4.01 -6.35 19.37
CA LEU A 147 3.21 -7.05 18.37
C LEU A 147 1.72 -6.69 18.42
N LYS A 148 1.28 -5.84 19.36
CA LYS A 148 -0.15 -5.54 19.57
C LYS A 148 -0.78 -4.82 18.38
N SER A 149 -0.01 -3.97 17.68
CA SER A 149 -0.48 -3.34 16.43
C SER A 149 -0.84 -4.40 15.40
N LEU A 150 0.01 -5.43 15.24
CA LEU A 150 -0.25 -6.55 14.33
C LEU A 150 -1.46 -7.36 14.78
N GLU A 151 -1.50 -7.79 16.05
CA GLU A 151 -2.58 -8.63 16.59
C GLU A 151 -3.97 -7.99 16.36
N ASN A 152 -4.09 -6.69 16.65
CA ASN A 152 -5.34 -5.96 16.45
C ASN A 152 -5.67 -5.77 14.97
N LEU A 153 -4.67 -5.49 14.14
CA LEU A 153 -4.85 -5.37 12.69
C LEU A 153 -5.32 -6.69 12.07
N GLU A 154 -4.71 -7.82 12.44
CA GLU A 154 -5.13 -9.14 11.97
C GLU A 154 -6.58 -9.45 12.36
N LYS A 155 -6.99 -9.09 13.58
CA LYS A 155 -8.37 -9.26 14.02
C LYS A 155 -9.34 -8.43 13.17
N ALA A 156 -9.01 -7.18 12.84
CA ALA A 156 -9.82 -6.35 11.96
C ALA A 156 -9.91 -6.93 10.54
N LEU A 157 -8.78 -7.41 9.99
CA LEU A 157 -8.75 -8.04 8.67
C LEU A 157 -9.52 -9.36 8.65
N GLU A 158 -9.43 -10.18 9.69
CA GLU A 158 -10.21 -11.41 9.83
C GLU A 158 -11.73 -11.12 9.85
N ASN A 159 -12.15 -10.07 10.55
CA ASN A 159 -13.55 -9.63 10.57
C ASN A 159 -14.04 -9.12 9.19
N LYS A 160 -13.12 -8.64 8.33
CA LYS A 160 -13.42 -8.10 6.99
C LYS A 160 -13.04 -9.03 5.82
N LYS A 161 -12.48 -10.21 6.09
CA LYS A 161 -11.83 -11.11 5.11
C LYS A 161 -12.67 -11.54 3.91
N ILE A 162 -14.00 -11.46 4.04
CA ILE A 162 -14.94 -11.80 2.97
C ILE A 162 -14.87 -10.77 1.83
N SER A 163 -14.53 -9.52 2.14
CA SER A 163 -14.70 -8.38 1.24
C SER A 163 -13.44 -7.51 1.08
N PHE A 164 -12.45 -7.71 1.94
CA PHE A 164 -11.22 -6.93 1.94
C PHE A 164 -10.02 -7.85 2.17
N SER A 165 -8.96 -7.61 1.41
CA SER A 165 -7.70 -8.34 1.52
C SER A 165 -6.56 -7.36 1.76
N ALA A 166 -5.48 -7.80 2.40
CA ALA A 166 -4.33 -6.94 2.58
C ALA A 166 -2.99 -7.67 2.51
N GLU A 167 -1.96 -6.96 2.06
CA GLU A 167 -0.56 -7.25 2.30
C GLU A 167 -0.11 -6.56 3.59
N LEU A 168 0.65 -7.27 4.42
CA LEU A 168 1.15 -6.75 5.69
C LEU A 168 2.65 -6.44 5.60
N VAL A 169 3.02 -5.21 5.95
CA VAL A 169 4.41 -4.75 6.01
C VAL A 169 4.82 -4.53 7.46
N ALA A 170 5.77 -5.33 7.95
CA ALA A 170 6.37 -5.12 9.27
C ALA A 170 7.22 -3.85 9.23
N PHE A 171 6.83 -2.81 9.96
CA PHE A 171 7.38 -1.47 9.77
C PHE A 171 8.02 -0.91 11.06
N PRO A 172 9.34 -0.68 11.09
CA PRO A 172 10.05 -0.14 12.24
C PRO A 172 9.90 1.39 12.28
N GLN A 173 8.69 1.88 12.56
CA GLN A 173 8.35 3.32 12.56
C GLN A 173 9.21 4.15 13.53
N HIS A 174 9.76 3.54 14.57
CA HIS A 174 10.66 4.21 15.51
C HIS A 174 12.15 3.97 15.19
N GLY A 175 12.48 3.58 13.96
CA GLY A 175 13.83 3.21 13.54
C GLY A 175 14.22 1.78 13.96
N VAL A 176 15.08 1.16 13.16
CA VAL A 176 15.56 -0.22 13.41
C VAL A 176 16.49 -0.26 14.63
N TYR A 177 17.41 0.70 14.71
CA TYR A 177 18.42 0.82 15.75
C TYR A 177 18.16 2.00 16.68
N TYR A 178 17.48 3.06 16.21
CA TYR A 178 17.18 4.25 17.02
C TYR A 178 16.41 3.92 18.30
N THR A 179 15.51 2.93 18.25
CA THR A 179 14.77 2.41 19.42
C THR A 179 14.94 0.91 19.62
N GLU A 180 16.00 0.31 19.06
CA GLU A 180 16.28 -1.13 19.22
C GLU A 180 15.14 -2.06 18.75
N SER A 181 14.46 -1.70 17.64
CA SER A 181 13.37 -2.49 17.05
C SER A 181 13.84 -3.75 16.31
N ALA A 182 15.15 -3.88 16.05
CA ALA A 182 15.73 -4.98 15.27
C ALA A 182 15.33 -6.41 15.75
N PRO A 183 15.30 -6.74 17.06
CA PRO A 183 14.84 -8.04 17.52
C PRO A 183 13.37 -8.30 17.20
N LEU A 184 12.50 -7.30 17.39
CA LEU A 184 11.06 -7.40 17.11
C LEU A 184 10.81 -7.55 15.60
N MET A 185 11.58 -6.85 14.77
CA MET A 185 11.55 -7.01 13.32
C MET A 185 11.91 -8.45 12.89
N LYS A 186 12.91 -9.05 13.53
CA LYS A 186 13.27 -10.47 13.29
C LYS A 186 12.17 -11.45 13.70
N GLU A 187 11.40 -11.13 14.74
CA GLU A 187 10.24 -11.93 15.14
C GLU A 187 9.10 -11.77 14.13
N ALA A 188 8.76 -10.54 13.76
CA ALA A 188 7.70 -10.25 12.80
C ALA A 188 7.98 -10.87 11.42
N ALA A 189 9.23 -10.86 10.95
CA ALA A 189 9.63 -11.42 9.66
C ALA A 189 9.35 -12.93 9.53
N LYS A 190 9.37 -13.68 10.64
CA LYS A 190 9.11 -15.13 10.66
C LYS A 190 7.63 -15.46 10.51
N LEU A 191 6.75 -14.49 10.74
CA LEU A 191 5.31 -14.70 10.68
C LEU A 191 4.85 -14.89 9.22
N LYS A 192 3.95 -15.85 8.99
CA LYS A 192 3.54 -16.25 7.63
C LYS A 192 2.70 -15.20 6.91
N ASN A 193 1.86 -14.51 7.66
CA ASN A 193 0.96 -13.44 7.24
C ASN A 193 1.69 -12.13 6.86
N VAL A 194 2.88 -11.89 7.40
CA VAL A 194 3.71 -10.73 7.03
C VAL A 194 4.27 -10.96 5.63
N GLY A 195 3.98 -10.05 4.69
CA GLY A 195 4.40 -10.18 3.30
C GLY A 195 5.70 -9.42 2.98
N PHE A 196 5.95 -8.32 3.71
CA PHE A 196 7.02 -7.37 3.42
C PHE A 196 7.75 -6.92 4.69
N ILE A 197 9.02 -6.57 4.54
CA ILE A 197 9.85 -5.93 5.56
C ILE A 197 10.00 -4.45 5.20
N GLY A 198 9.69 -3.58 6.14
CA GLY A 198 9.84 -2.14 5.97
C GLY A 198 11.10 -1.55 6.60
N GLY A 199 11.23 -0.24 6.44
CA GLY A 199 12.31 0.59 6.98
C GLY A 199 11.87 2.04 6.99
N LEU A 200 12.54 2.90 7.77
CA LEU A 200 12.23 4.32 7.87
C LEU A 200 13.52 5.13 7.81
N ASP A 201 13.61 6.04 6.84
CA ASP A 201 14.62 7.11 6.76
C ASP A 201 16.01 6.71 7.31
N PRO A 202 16.72 5.79 6.63
CA PRO A 202 17.90 5.12 7.16
C PRO A 202 18.99 6.04 7.73
N LEU A 203 19.21 7.22 7.12
CA LEU A 203 20.25 8.14 7.57
C LEU A 203 19.80 9.01 8.74
N SER A 204 18.67 9.70 8.61
CA SER A 204 18.23 10.72 9.57
C SER A 204 17.66 10.15 10.87
N ILE A 205 17.13 8.92 10.82
CA ILE A 205 16.64 8.21 12.01
C ILE A 205 17.74 7.33 12.60
N ASP A 206 18.29 6.41 11.81
CA ASP A 206 19.20 5.37 12.29
C ASP A 206 20.69 5.69 12.11
N GLY A 207 21.03 6.78 11.40
CA GLY A 207 22.40 7.27 11.25
C GLY A 207 23.25 6.58 10.19
N SER A 208 22.74 5.56 9.49
CA SER A 208 23.49 4.81 8.47
C SER A 208 22.56 4.15 7.47
N ILE A 209 22.75 4.48 6.18
CA ILE A 209 21.99 3.89 5.08
C ILE A 209 22.31 2.40 4.96
N GLU A 210 23.58 2.06 4.84
CA GLU A 210 24.06 0.71 4.57
C GLU A 210 23.65 -0.25 5.69
N LYS A 211 23.89 0.12 6.96
CA LYS A 211 23.58 -0.74 8.11
C LYS A 211 22.09 -1.10 8.21
N VAL A 212 21.21 -0.16 7.86
CA VAL A 212 19.75 -0.38 7.91
C VAL A 212 19.29 -1.16 6.70
N LEU A 213 19.75 -0.80 5.50
CA LEU A 213 19.33 -1.49 4.27
C LEU A 213 19.88 -2.92 4.21
N ASP A 214 21.12 -3.17 4.63
CA ASP A 214 21.67 -4.53 4.75
C ASP A 214 20.82 -5.39 5.69
N PHE A 215 20.41 -4.83 6.84
CA PHE A 215 19.51 -5.52 7.77
C PHE A 215 18.17 -5.85 7.12
N THR A 216 17.53 -4.87 6.49
CA THR A 216 16.21 -5.04 5.85
C THR A 216 16.26 -6.03 4.70
N VAL A 217 17.27 -5.92 3.83
CA VAL A 217 17.48 -6.82 2.69
C VAL A 217 17.75 -8.24 3.16
N GLN A 218 18.69 -8.44 4.09
CA GLN A 218 19.00 -9.77 4.61
C GLN A 218 17.77 -10.40 5.28
N LEU A 219 17.03 -9.61 6.06
CA LEU A 219 15.83 -10.11 6.72
C LEU A 219 14.73 -10.52 5.73
N ALA A 220 14.56 -9.75 4.65
CA ALA A 220 13.63 -10.09 3.58
C ALA A 220 14.04 -11.37 2.84
N LEU A 221 15.33 -11.53 2.50
CA LEU A 221 15.88 -12.72 1.85
C LEU A 221 15.71 -13.97 2.72
N ASP A 222 16.16 -13.91 3.98
CA ASP A 222 16.10 -15.03 4.93
C ASP A 222 14.66 -15.57 5.12
N ASN A 223 13.66 -14.69 5.02
CA ASN A 223 12.26 -15.00 5.26
C ASN A 223 11.39 -15.00 3.99
N LYS A 224 11.98 -14.85 2.80
CA LYS A 224 11.31 -14.83 1.49
C LYS A 224 10.18 -13.78 1.41
N LYS A 225 10.44 -12.58 1.92
CA LYS A 225 9.51 -11.44 1.96
C LYS A 225 9.88 -10.41 0.90
N GLY A 226 8.93 -9.51 0.58
CA GLY A 226 9.24 -8.29 -0.15
C GLY A 226 9.82 -7.20 0.77
N ILE A 227 10.15 -6.06 0.18
CA ILE A 227 10.64 -4.86 0.87
C ILE A 227 9.72 -3.69 0.51
N ASP A 228 9.31 -2.90 1.51
CA ASP A 228 8.59 -1.64 1.29
C ASP A 228 9.01 -0.60 2.33
N ILE A 229 9.88 0.34 1.94
CA ILE A 229 10.48 1.28 2.88
C ILE A 229 9.85 2.68 2.78
N HIS A 230 9.65 3.30 3.94
CA HIS A 230 9.31 4.72 4.06
C HIS A 230 10.56 5.56 3.86
N LEU A 231 10.60 6.34 2.77
CA LEU A 231 11.72 7.23 2.46
C LEU A 231 11.24 8.67 2.22
N HIS A 232 11.26 9.46 3.30
CA HIS A 232 11.00 10.90 3.29
C HIS A 232 12.29 11.71 3.06
N GLU A 233 13.46 11.09 3.22
CA GLU A 233 14.73 11.74 2.99
C GLU A 233 14.83 12.23 1.53
N ALA A 234 15.03 13.53 1.37
CA ALA A 234 15.25 14.16 0.06
C ALA A 234 16.75 14.32 -0.24
N GLY A 235 17.08 14.81 -1.43
CA GLY A 235 18.47 15.11 -1.81
C GLY A 235 19.36 13.88 -1.88
N GLU A 236 20.63 14.05 -1.51
CA GLU A 236 21.68 13.04 -1.69
C GLU A 236 21.40 11.75 -0.90
N SER A 237 20.93 11.85 0.34
CA SER A 237 20.66 10.65 1.17
C SER A 237 19.51 9.82 0.60
N GLY A 238 18.42 10.47 0.19
CA GLY A 238 17.31 9.79 -0.45
C GLY A 238 17.71 9.12 -1.76
N MET A 239 18.47 9.81 -2.61
CA MET A 239 18.96 9.22 -3.86
C MET A 239 19.94 8.06 -3.62
N LYS A 240 20.81 8.14 -2.61
CA LYS A 240 21.69 7.02 -2.22
C LYS A 240 20.87 5.81 -1.77
N THR A 241 19.87 6.00 -0.93
CA THR A 241 18.97 4.92 -0.48
C THR A 241 18.25 4.26 -1.67
N ILE A 242 17.72 5.05 -2.61
CA ILE A 242 17.04 4.51 -3.81
C ILE A 242 18.00 3.70 -4.67
N ASN A 243 19.18 4.24 -5.00
CA ASN A 243 20.16 3.51 -5.82
C ASN A 243 20.64 2.24 -5.12
N TYR A 244 20.83 2.28 -3.80
CA TYR A 244 21.23 1.10 -3.02
C TYR A 244 20.22 -0.04 -3.16
N LEU A 245 18.91 0.25 -3.10
CA LEU A 245 17.86 -0.77 -3.28
C LEU A 245 17.78 -1.28 -4.72
N ILE A 246 18.00 -0.42 -5.71
CA ILE A 246 18.11 -0.82 -7.11
C ILE A 246 19.23 -1.84 -7.26
N ASP A 247 20.42 -1.54 -6.74
CA ASP A 247 21.57 -2.44 -6.78
C ASP A 247 21.26 -3.76 -6.07
N LYS A 248 20.66 -3.72 -4.88
CA LYS A 248 20.27 -4.93 -4.13
C LYS A 248 19.21 -5.76 -4.84
N ALA A 249 18.25 -5.14 -5.52
CA ALA A 249 17.26 -5.86 -6.31
C ALA A 249 17.86 -6.49 -7.59
N ILE A 250 18.89 -5.88 -8.18
CA ILE A 250 19.65 -6.47 -9.29
C ILE A 250 20.50 -7.65 -8.80
N GLU A 251 21.19 -7.50 -7.68
CA GLU A 251 22.01 -8.54 -7.06
C GLU A 251 21.18 -9.77 -6.64
N ASN A 252 19.92 -9.55 -6.25
CA ASN A 252 19.03 -10.59 -5.71
C ASN A 252 17.72 -10.68 -6.52
N PRO A 253 17.66 -11.52 -7.56
CA PRO A 253 16.50 -11.62 -8.45
C PRO A 253 15.16 -11.90 -7.76
N GLU A 254 15.16 -12.54 -6.59
CA GLU A 254 13.95 -12.77 -5.79
C GLU A 254 13.28 -11.49 -5.23
N LEU A 255 14.02 -10.38 -5.18
CA LEU A 255 13.54 -9.06 -4.73
C LEU A 255 12.98 -8.21 -5.87
N GLN A 256 13.24 -8.57 -7.12
CA GLN A 256 12.70 -7.86 -8.29
C GLN A 256 11.18 -7.99 -8.36
N GLY A 257 10.48 -6.86 -8.52
CA GLY A 257 9.01 -6.81 -8.48
C GLY A 257 8.42 -6.97 -7.08
N LYS A 258 9.26 -7.03 -6.04
CA LYS A 258 8.89 -7.15 -4.64
C LYS A 258 9.55 -6.11 -3.74
N THR A 259 10.26 -5.14 -4.33
CA THR A 259 10.93 -4.05 -3.62
C THR A 259 10.27 -2.74 -3.99
N PHE A 260 9.88 -1.97 -2.97
CA PHE A 260 9.15 -0.73 -3.10
C PHE A 260 9.78 0.37 -2.25
N VAL A 261 9.77 1.59 -2.78
CA VAL A 261 10.13 2.80 -2.06
C VAL A 261 8.89 3.67 -1.95
N SER A 262 8.39 3.79 -0.73
CA SER A 262 7.25 4.62 -0.42
C SER A 262 7.66 6.09 -0.24
N HIS A 263 6.82 7.01 -0.71
CA HIS A 263 7.03 8.47 -0.73
C HIS A 263 8.10 8.98 -1.70
N ALA A 264 9.33 8.45 -1.59
CA ALA A 264 10.46 8.75 -2.48
C ALA A 264 10.67 10.25 -2.76
N PHE A 265 10.59 11.12 -1.72
CA PHE A 265 10.61 12.58 -1.87
C PHE A 265 11.83 13.12 -2.63
N ALA A 266 12.96 12.42 -2.60
CA ALA A 266 14.14 12.78 -3.38
C ALA A 266 13.87 12.89 -4.89
N LEU A 267 12.98 12.07 -5.45
CA LEU A 267 12.67 12.05 -6.88
C LEU A 267 12.00 13.36 -7.34
N ALA A 268 11.26 14.04 -6.45
CA ALA A 268 10.54 15.27 -6.79
C ALA A 268 11.45 16.46 -7.11
N TYR A 269 12.74 16.38 -6.76
CA TYR A 269 13.71 17.46 -6.95
C TYR A 269 14.65 17.25 -8.15
N LEU A 270 14.47 16.16 -8.89
CA LEU A 270 15.28 15.84 -10.07
C LEU A 270 14.87 16.68 -11.28
N ASN A 271 15.83 17.01 -12.12
CA ASN A 271 15.52 17.52 -13.46
C ASN A 271 15.06 16.37 -14.37
N THR A 272 14.49 16.70 -15.54
CA THR A 272 13.93 15.70 -16.46
C THR A 272 14.91 14.60 -16.85
N LYS A 273 16.17 14.95 -17.13
CA LYS A 273 17.19 13.97 -17.53
C LYS A 273 17.51 13.00 -16.39
N GLU A 274 17.70 13.53 -15.18
CA GLU A 274 17.94 12.71 -13.99
C GLU A 274 16.74 11.80 -13.67
N ALA A 275 15.52 12.31 -13.86
CA ALA A 275 14.28 11.56 -13.66
C ALA A 275 14.13 10.42 -14.69
N GLU A 276 14.50 10.64 -15.96
CA GLU A 276 14.54 9.60 -16.99
C GLU A 276 15.57 8.51 -16.66
N GLU A 277 16.80 8.91 -16.31
CA GLU A 277 17.87 7.97 -15.96
C GLU A 277 17.51 7.09 -14.75
N ILE A 278 16.90 7.67 -13.70
CA ILE A 278 16.49 6.88 -12.53
C ILE A 278 15.26 6.01 -12.83
N ALA A 279 14.33 6.49 -13.68
CA ALA A 279 13.17 5.69 -14.09
C ALA A 279 13.61 4.43 -14.86
N GLU A 280 14.59 4.54 -15.76
CA GLU A 280 15.15 3.40 -16.47
C GLU A 280 15.79 2.38 -15.51
N LYS A 281 16.56 2.86 -14.52
CA LYS A 281 17.17 1.98 -13.50
C LYS A 281 16.13 1.28 -12.63
N LEU A 282 15.12 2.01 -12.15
CA LEU A 282 14.01 1.46 -11.37
C LEU A 282 13.26 0.39 -12.19
N ALA A 283 12.98 0.66 -13.47
CA ALA A 283 12.31 -0.26 -14.36
C ALA A 283 13.14 -1.54 -14.61
N ALA A 284 14.45 -1.38 -14.88
CA ALA A 284 15.36 -2.50 -15.09
C ALA A 284 15.48 -3.41 -13.85
N ALA A 285 15.53 -2.81 -12.66
CA ALA A 285 15.56 -3.54 -11.38
C ALA A 285 14.18 -4.01 -10.90
N LYS A 286 13.10 -3.58 -11.56
CA LYS A 286 11.70 -3.80 -11.14
C LYS A 286 11.44 -3.36 -9.70
N VAL A 287 11.97 -2.20 -9.32
CA VAL A 287 11.70 -1.54 -8.04
C VAL A 287 10.55 -0.57 -8.22
N GLY A 288 9.50 -0.71 -7.41
CA GLY A 288 8.30 0.12 -7.47
C GLY A 288 8.40 1.37 -6.60
N ILE A 289 7.62 2.39 -6.95
CA ILE A 289 7.34 3.55 -6.09
C ILE A 289 5.90 3.41 -5.59
N ALA A 290 5.66 3.64 -4.30
CA ALA A 290 4.37 3.51 -3.64
C ALA A 290 3.94 4.80 -2.90
#